data_AF-A0A957IX72-F1
#
_entry.id   AF-A0A957IX72-F1
#
_cell.length_a   1.000
_cell.length_b   1.000
_cell.length_c   1.000
_cell.angle_alpha   90.00
_cell.angle_beta   90.00
_cell.angle_gamma   90.00
#
_symmetry.space_group_name_H-M   'P 1'
#
loop_
_entity.id
_entity.type
_entity.pdbx_description
1 polymer ?
#
loop_
_entity_poly.entity_id
_entity_poly.type
_entity_poly.pdbx_seq_one_letter_code
_entity_poly.pdbx_strand_id
1 'polypeptide(L)' 'MSTELQKQFETLLPAIEAEMRAVLHATIPTDDSFYGMIHYHMGWADEQLRPLVVKSGKNIRPVLCLLICQAAGGNWEQA' A
#
# COMPACT_ATOMS: atom_id res chain seq x y z
N MET A 1 0.30 16.81 20.15
CA MET A 1 0.17 16.93 18.67
C MET A 1 0.62 15.70 17.90
N SER A 2 1.63 14.92 18.32
CA SER A 2 2.09 13.73 17.56
C SER A 2 1.10 12.57 17.49
N THR A 3 0.19 12.45 18.46
CA THR A 3 -0.64 11.24 18.65
C THR A 3 -1.76 11.08 17.61
N GLU A 4 -2.38 12.17 17.18
CA GLU A 4 -3.50 12.11 16.21
C GLU A 4 -3.02 11.73 14.82
N LEU A 5 -1.91 12.34 14.36
CA LEU A 5 -1.30 11.99 13.08
C LEU A 5 -0.83 10.53 13.09
N GLN A 6 -0.25 10.07 14.20
CA GLN A 6 0.19 8.68 14.32
C GLN A 6 -0.98 7.70 14.18
N LYS A 7 -2.12 7.99 14.82
CA LYS A 7 -3.35 7.20 14.68
C LYS A 7 -3.89 7.15 13.24
N GLN A 8 -3.80 8.27 12.51
CA GLN A 8 -4.16 8.31 11.09
C GLN A 8 -3.27 7.39 10.26
N PHE A 9 -1.95 7.40 10.49
CA PHE A 9 -1.03 6.50 9.80
C PHE A 9 -1.28 5.02 10.11
N GLU A 10 -1.58 4.69 11.37
CA GLU A 10 -1.94 3.32 11.78
C GLU A 10 -3.21 2.81 11.10
N THR A 11 -4.11 3.71 10.71
CA THR A 11 -5.36 3.38 10.01
C THR A 11 -5.16 3.31 8.49
N LEU A 12 -4.51 4.32 7.91
CA LEU A 12 -4.41 4.49 6.45
C LEU A 12 -3.37 3.57 5.82
N LEU A 13 -2.23 3.30 6.49
CA LEU A 13 -1.17 2.48 5.89
C LEU A 13 -1.61 1.05 5.57
N PRO A 14 -2.29 0.31 6.48
CA PRO A 14 -2.78 -1.03 6.15
C PRO A 14 -3.81 -1.02 5.03
N ALA A 15 -4.70 -0.02 4.98
CA ALA A 15 -5.71 0.10 3.94
C ALA A 15 -5.08 0.36 2.56
N ILE A 16 -4.11 1.28 2.50
CA ILE A 16 -3.34 1.56 1.28
C ILE A 16 -2.61 0.29 0.81
N GLU A 17 -1.92 -0.43 1.70
CA GLU A 17 -1.19 -1.64 1.31
C GLU A 17 -2.13 -2.74 0.83
N ALA A 18 -3.28 -2.93 1.49
CA ALA A 18 -4.29 -3.90 1.09
C ALA A 18 -4.83 -3.58 -0.31
N GLU A 19 -5.17 -2.33 -0.59
CA GLU A 19 -5.71 -1.91 -1.89
C GLU A 19 -4.65 -2.08 -3.00
N MET A 20 -3.42 -1.63 -2.74
CA MET A 20 -2.32 -1.78 -3.71
C MET A 20 -2.03 -3.25 -4.02
N ARG A 21 -2.07 -4.13 -3.01
CA ARG A 21 -1.90 -5.57 -3.22
C ARG A 21 -3.09 -6.18 -3.97
N ALA A 22 -4.31 -5.72 -3.73
CA ALA A 22 -5.50 -6.20 -4.43
C ALA A 22 -5.46 -5.83 -5.92
N VAL A 23 -5.22 -4.56 -6.24
CA VAL A 23 -5.13 -4.05 -7.63
C VAL A 23 -4.02 -4.73 -8.43
N LEU A 24 -2.91 -5.07 -7.77
CA LEU A 24 -1.76 -5.71 -8.40
C LEU A 24 -1.77 -7.25 -8.27
N HIS A 25 -2.89 -7.85 -7.86
CA HIS A 25 -3.02 -9.30 -7.68
C HIS A 25 -1.92 -9.94 -6.80
N ALA A 26 -1.42 -9.21 -5.80
CA ALA A 26 -0.40 -9.65 -4.86
C ALA A 26 -0.97 -10.34 -3.61
N THR A 27 -2.22 -10.82 -3.68
CA THR A 27 -2.93 -11.53 -2.60
C THR A 27 -2.88 -13.04 -2.75
N ILE A 28 -2.56 -13.54 -3.94
CA ILE A 28 -2.47 -14.96 -4.29
C ILE A 28 -1.18 -15.16 -5.09
N PRO A 29 -0.44 -16.27 -4.91
CA PRO A 29 0.69 -16.59 -5.78
C PRO A 29 0.27 -16.58 -7.25
N THR A 30 1.06 -15.93 -8.09
CA THR A 30 0.85 -15.86 -9.54
C THR A 30 2.06 -16.39 -10.27
N ASP A 31 1.84 -17.20 -11.30
CA ASP A 31 2.90 -17.64 -12.22
C ASP A 31 3.14 -16.62 -13.34
N ASP A 32 2.40 -15.50 -13.35
CA ASP A 32 2.58 -14.43 -14.31
C ASP A 32 3.83 -13.58 -13.99
N SER A 33 4.86 -13.76 -14.81
CA SER A 33 6.13 -13.03 -14.71
C SER A 33 5.97 -11.50 -14.77
N PHE A 34 4.94 -10.97 -15.44
CA PHE A 34 4.68 -9.53 -15.49
C PHE A 34 4.30 -8.99 -14.11
N TYR A 35 3.37 -9.66 -13.43
CA TYR A 35 3.02 -9.32 -12.05
C TYR A 35 4.17 -9.59 -11.09
N GLY A 36 4.93 -10.67 -11.30
CA GLY A 36 6.14 -10.95 -10.52
C GLY A 36 7.16 -9.80 -10.57
N MET A 37 7.43 -9.24 -11.76
CA MET A 37 8.31 -8.08 -11.90
C MET A 37 7.77 -6.83 -11.20
N ILE A 38 6.46 -6.58 -11.27
CA ILE A 38 5.82 -5.48 -10.52
C ILE A 38 6.00 -5.70 -9.02
N HIS A 39 5.70 -6.90 -8.51
CA HIS A 39 5.84 -7.23 -7.09
C HIS A 39 7.29 -7.08 -6.62
N TYR A 40 8.27 -7.46 -7.44
CA TYR A 40 9.69 -7.21 -7.15
C TYR A 40 9.99 -5.72 -6.99
N HIS A 41 9.52 -4.87 -7.91
CA HIS A 41 9.70 -3.42 -7.81
C HIS A 41 9.00 -2.80 -6.60
N MET A 42 7.88 -3.38 -6.18
CA MET A 42 7.17 -3.01 -4.96
C MET A 42 7.87 -3.48 -3.68
N GLY A 43 8.90 -4.32 -3.80
CA GLY A 43 9.58 -4.96 -2.68
C GLY A 43 8.77 -6.10 -2.05
N TRP A 44 7.77 -6.64 -2.76
CA TRP A 44 6.92 -7.74 -2.30
C TRP A 44 7.40 -9.11 -2.79
N ALA A 45 8.42 -9.14 -3.65
CA ALA A 45 9.03 -10.37 -4.13
C ALA A 45 10.56 -10.26 -4.15
N ASP A 46 11.25 -11.39 -4.05
CA ASP A 46 12.70 -11.50 -4.21
C ASP A 46 13.12 -11.53 -5.70
N GLU A 47 14.41 -11.63 -5.96
CA GLU A 47 14.99 -11.69 -7.32
C GLU A 47 14.59 -12.97 -8.10
N GLN A 48 14.07 -13.98 -7.40
CA GLN A 48 13.46 -15.18 -8.01
C GLN A 48 11.94 -15.06 -8.14
N LEU A 49 11.38 -13.85 -7.95
CA LEU A 49 9.95 -13.53 -8.01
C LEU A 49 9.10 -14.26 -6.96
N ARG A 50 9.72 -14.73 -5.87
CA ARG A 50 9.00 -15.39 -4.77
C ARG A 50 8.54 -14.35 -3.75
N PRO A 51 7.37 -14.54 -3.10
CA PRO A 51 6.86 -13.60 -2.11
C PRO A 51 7.87 -13.30 -1.01
N LEU A 52 8.01 -12.01 -0.70
CA LEU A 52 8.92 -11.48 0.31
C LEU A 52 8.15 -10.55 1.25
N VAL A 53 8.30 -10.77 2.56
CA VAL A 53 7.74 -9.91 3.60
C VAL A 53 8.83 -9.01 4.16
N VAL A 54 8.88 -7.78 3.68
CA VAL A 54 9.78 -6.74 4.19
C VAL A 54 8.99 -5.49 4.55
N LYS A 55 9.63 -4.62 5.34
CA LYS A 55 9.02 -3.35 5.73
C LYS A 55 8.80 -2.49 4.48
N SER A 56 7.53 -2.26 4.14
CA SER A 56 7.13 -1.45 3.00
C SER A 56 7.63 -0.01 3.12
N GLY A 57 7.66 0.71 2.00
CA GLY A 57 8.09 2.10 1.93
C GLY A 57 7.27 3.01 2.86
N LYS A 58 7.74 4.25 3.04
CA LYS A 58 7.08 5.20 3.97
C LYS A 58 5.65 5.61 3.57
N ASN A 59 5.24 5.35 2.33
CA ASN A 59 3.89 5.62 1.79
C ASN A 59 3.33 7.03 2.11
N ILE A 60 4.21 8.04 2.21
CA ILE A 60 3.81 9.42 2.55
C ILE A 60 2.86 10.03 1.52
N ARG A 61 3.11 9.79 0.23
CA ARG A 61 2.30 10.34 -0.87
C ARG A 61 0.83 9.87 -0.80
N PRO A 62 0.53 8.55 -0.77
CA PRO A 62 -0.86 8.09 -0.68
C PRO A 62 -1.52 8.49 0.66
N VAL A 63 -0.79 8.46 1.78
CA VAL A 63 -1.35 8.94 3.06
C VAL A 63 -1.75 10.41 2.98
N LEU A 64 -0.91 11.26 2.41
CA LEU A 64 -1.22 12.68 2.25
C LEU A 64 -2.43 12.91 1.34
N CYS A 65 -2.56 12.12 0.27
CA CYS A 65 -3.71 12.17 -0.64
C CYS A 65 -5.02 11.90 0.11
N LEU A 66 -5.07 10.82 0.91
CA LEU A 66 -6.27 10.44 1.67
C LEU A 66 -6.60 11.44 2.78
N LEU A 67 -5.58 11.97 3.48
CA LEU A 67 -5.79 13.03 4.47
C LEU A 67 -6.36 14.31 3.85
N ILE A 68 -5.90 14.69 2.65
CA ILE A 68 -6.44 15.84 1.91
C ILE A 68 -7.88 15.56 1.48
N CYS A 69 -8.19 14.35 1.01
CA CYS A 69 -9.57 13.95 0.68
C CYS A 69 -10.49 14.12 1.89
N GLN A 70 -10.10 13.60 3.06
CA GLN A 70 -10.85 13.77 4.31
C GLN A 70 -11.03 15.26 4.68
N ALA A 71 -9.96 16.06 4.57
CA ALA A 71 -10.01 17.48 4.89
C ALA A 71 -10.93 18.28 3.95
N ALA A 72 -11.09 17.83 2.70
CA ALA A 72 -12.04 18.39 1.74
C ALA A 72 -13.49 17.90 1.97
N GLY A 73 -13.75 17.06 2.98
CA GLY A 73 -15.06 16.48 3.27
C GLY A 73 -15.38 15.21 2.46
N GLY A 74 -14.39 14.65 1.77
CA GLY A 74 -14.52 13.41 1.01
C GLY A 74 -14.45 12.15 1.88
N ASN A 75 -15.00 11.06 1.36
CA ASN A 75 -14.85 9.73 1.93
C ASN A 75 -13.55 9.10 1.38
N TRP A 76 -12.56 8.91 2.25
CA TRP A 76 -11.25 8.38 1.85
C TRP A 76 -11.30 6.90 1.45
N GLU A 77 -12.27 6.13 1.95
CA GLU A 77 -12.48 4.74 1.52
C GLU A 77 -12.98 4.63 0.06
N GLN A 78 -13.36 5.75 -0.57
CA GLN A 78 -13.84 5.83 -1.95
C GLN A 78 -12.89 6.57 -2.91
N ALA A 79 -11.75 7.06 -2.41
CA ALA A 79 -10.80 7.87 -3.17
C ALA A 79 -9.81 7.01 -3.97
#